data_AF-J8HPI4-F1
#
_entry.id   AF-J8HPI4-F1
#
_cell.length_a   1.000
_cell.length_b   1.000
_cell.length_c   1.000
_cell.angle_alpha   90.00
_cell.angle_beta   90.00
_cell.angle_gamma   90.00
#
_symmetry.space_group_name_H-M   'P 1'
#
loop_
_entity.id
_entity.type
_entity.pdbx_description
1 polymer ?
#
loop_
_entity_poly.entity_id
_entity_poly.type
_entity_poly.pdbx_seq_one_letter_code
_entity_poly.pdbx_strand_id
1 'polypeptide(L)'
;MANQFHEEFSNIPLTAENYSRVTFDISNPNHKYTILKCETNKVIIDHVKRITKEKEKHTMSSSQDLTPREKNEKLTKLFQGIYAETYLHKFFELVLSSKDFSILRWDLERSSFKYSTDEYDLKIIKDSTTEYTVESRSSQNYKHSLKHGVENFDIIGPYVNSVKKKEDYNDFYLRPLFQYADYSKRTIVETNYSSFTDLLLKDSISLYIITGCHKEIMYSAPIKNMGQRSKYKYIPHVHVPDIINFIQELRTTVEYTKK
;
A
#
# COMPACT_ATOMS: atom_id res chain seq x y z
N MET A 1 10.13 -18.09 -10.56
CA MET A 1 11.57 -17.77 -10.67
C MET A 1 11.70 -16.29 -10.37
N ALA A 2 12.35 -15.96 -9.26
CA ALA A 2 12.63 -14.58 -8.89
C ALA A 2 13.37 -13.84 -10.03
N ASN A 3 13.01 -12.58 -10.27
CA ASN A 3 13.64 -11.77 -11.30
C ASN A 3 14.86 -11.00 -10.77
N GLN A 4 15.54 -10.28 -11.66
CA GLN A 4 16.74 -9.49 -11.33
C GLN A 4 16.54 -8.48 -10.17
N PHE A 5 15.31 -8.02 -9.94
CA PHE A 5 15.01 -7.07 -8.86
C PHE A 5 14.90 -7.75 -7.50
N HIS A 6 14.66 -9.07 -7.45
CA HIS A 6 14.54 -9.79 -6.19
C HIS A 6 15.86 -9.74 -5.41
N GLU A 7 16.99 -10.04 -6.05
CA GLU A 7 18.30 -10.03 -5.39
C GLU A 7 18.68 -8.62 -4.89
N GLU A 8 18.42 -7.59 -5.70
CA GLU A 8 18.61 -6.20 -5.27
C GLU A 8 17.77 -5.88 -4.02
N PHE A 9 16.50 -6.30 -4.01
CA PHE A 9 15.58 -6.06 -2.90
C PHE A 9 16.01 -6.77 -1.62
N SER A 10 16.45 -8.03 -1.72
CA SER A 10 16.91 -8.83 -0.57
C SER A 10 18.12 -8.19 0.13
N ASN A 11 18.91 -7.40 -0.61
CA ASN A 11 20.06 -6.68 -0.08
C ASN A 11 19.72 -5.29 0.52
N ILE A 12 18.46 -4.85 0.49
CA ILE A 12 18.06 -3.58 1.11
C ILE A 12 17.80 -3.83 2.61
N PRO A 13 18.67 -3.34 3.53
CA PRO A 13 18.40 -3.48 4.95
C PRO A 13 17.27 -2.53 5.32
N LEU A 14 16.16 -3.07 5.81
CA LEU A 14 15.17 -2.31 6.56
C LEU A 14 15.05 -2.91 7.96
N THR A 15 15.14 -2.04 8.94
CA THR A 15 15.01 -2.37 10.36
C THR A 15 13.78 -1.65 10.93
N ALA A 16 13.48 -1.89 12.21
CA ALA A 16 12.44 -1.16 12.91
C ALA A 16 12.66 0.37 12.90
N GLU A 17 13.90 0.85 12.75
CA GLU A 17 14.23 2.28 12.69
C GLU A 17 13.68 2.96 11.43
N ASN A 18 13.30 2.19 10.41
CA ASN A 18 12.67 2.73 9.22
C ASN A 18 11.15 2.98 9.40
N TYR A 19 10.61 2.72 10.59
CA TYR A 19 9.20 2.90 10.90
C TYR A 19 9.03 3.68 12.21
N SER A 20 8.67 4.96 12.09
CA SER A 20 8.38 5.81 13.26
C SER A 20 6.90 5.76 13.60
N ARG A 21 6.56 5.55 14.88
CA ARG A 21 5.17 5.61 15.34
C ARG A 21 4.70 7.06 15.40
N VAL A 22 3.50 7.30 14.90
CA VAL A 22 2.81 8.59 15.06
C VAL A 22 1.43 8.32 15.62
N THR A 23 1.10 9.01 16.71
CA THR A 23 -0.13 8.78 17.46
C THR A 23 -0.91 10.08 17.58
N PHE A 24 -2.22 10.01 17.34
CA PHE A 24 -3.10 11.17 17.43
C PHE A 24 -4.37 10.83 18.22
N ASP A 25 -4.95 11.84 18.84
CA ASP A 25 -6.32 11.77 19.34
C ASP A 25 -7.26 11.93 18.15
N ILE A 26 -8.11 10.93 17.90
CA ILE A 26 -9.17 10.98 16.89
C ILE A 26 -10.50 11.35 17.55
N SER A 27 -11.49 11.68 16.73
CA SER A 27 -12.83 12.10 17.17
C SER A 27 -13.57 11.09 18.04
N ASN A 28 -13.08 9.84 18.16
CA ASN A 28 -13.47 8.91 19.20
C ASN A 28 -12.61 9.13 20.47
N PRO A 29 -13.16 9.75 21.54
CA PRO A 29 -12.38 10.29 22.66
C PRO A 29 -11.68 9.23 23.53
N ASN A 30 -11.96 7.93 23.33
CA ASN A 30 -11.41 6.85 24.15
C ASN A 30 -10.28 6.06 23.48
N HIS A 31 -9.85 6.44 22.27
CA HIS A 31 -8.81 5.71 21.55
C HIS A 31 -7.80 6.65 20.89
N LYS A 32 -6.54 6.51 21.27
CA LYS A 32 -5.43 7.07 20.51
C LYS A 32 -5.21 6.21 19.29
N TYR A 33 -5.15 6.81 18.12
CA TYR A 33 -4.95 6.09 16.86
C TYR A 33 -3.48 6.16 16.46
N THR A 34 -2.82 5.01 16.36
CA THR A 34 -1.41 4.92 15.95
C THR A 34 -1.28 4.50 14.49
N ILE A 35 -0.38 5.19 13.78
CA ILE A 35 0.04 4.88 12.42
C ILE A 35 1.57 4.77 12.36
N LEU A 36 2.11 4.25 11.26
CA LEU A 36 3.56 4.19 11.04
C LEU A 36 3.96 5.15 9.93
N LYS A 37 4.93 6.03 10.19
CA LYS A 37 5.65 6.79 9.17
C LYS A 37 6.78 5.93 8.63
N CYS A 38 6.84 5.77 7.32
CA CYS A 38 7.96 5.11 6.64
C CYS A 38 9.08 6.12 6.39
N GLU A 39 10.26 5.88 6.97
CA GLU A 39 11.40 6.80 6.83
C GLU A 39 12.01 6.71 5.43
N THR A 40 12.16 7.84 4.77
CA THR A 40 12.66 7.94 3.40
C THR A 40 14.04 7.30 3.25
N ASN A 41 14.13 6.28 2.39
CA ASN A 41 15.39 5.61 2.06
C ASN A 41 15.71 5.75 0.56
N LYS A 42 16.87 6.34 0.24
CA LYS A 42 17.32 6.55 -1.14
C LYS A 42 17.54 5.25 -1.91
N VAL A 43 18.05 4.21 -1.25
CA VAL A 43 18.28 2.90 -1.89
C VAL A 43 16.94 2.30 -2.34
N ILE A 44 15.90 2.40 -1.51
CA ILE A 44 14.54 2.01 -1.87
C ILE A 44 14.03 2.83 -3.05
N ILE A 45 14.17 4.16 -3.00
CA ILE A 45 13.72 5.03 -4.09
C ILE A 45 14.36 4.60 -5.41
N ASP A 46 15.67 4.41 -5.43
CA ASP A 46 16.39 4.03 -6.66
C ASP A 46 15.99 2.65 -7.18
N HIS A 47 15.80 1.68 -6.28
CA HIS A 47 15.31 0.34 -6.63
C HIS A 47 13.89 0.39 -7.20
N VAL A 48 12.96 1.10 -6.55
CA VAL A 48 11.58 1.26 -7.02
C VAL A 48 11.52 2.00 -8.35
N LYS A 49 12.39 2.99 -8.59
CA LYS A 49 12.50 3.67 -9.90
C LYS A 49 12.85 2.70 -11.02
N ARG A 50 13.75 1.72 -10.77
CA ARG A 50 14.12 0.70 -11.76
C ARG A 50 12.93 -0.22 -12.08
N ILE A 51 12.27 -0.75 -11.05
CA ILE A 51 11.05 -1.58 -11.23
C ILE A 51 9.98 -0.79 -12.00
N THR A 52 9.74 0.47 -11.61
CA THR A 52 8.73 1.34 -12.25
C THR A 52 9.02 1.52 -13.74
N LYS A 53 10.28 1.77 -14.12
CA LYS A 53 10.69 1.94 -15.52
C LYS A 53 10.43 0.69 -16.35
N GLU A 54 10.67 -0.49 -15.79
CA GLU A 54 10.40 -1.75 -16.48
C GLU A 54 8.89 -2.07 -16.53
N LYS A 55 8.16 -1.92 -15.43
CA LYS A 55 6.71 -2.15 -15.34
C LYS A 55 5.91 -1.22 -16.28
N GLU A 56 6.36 0.01 -16.46
CA GLU A 56 5.67 1.00 -17.29
C GLU A 56 5.47 0.54 -18.73
N LYS A 57 6.44 -0.19 -19.30
CA LYS A 57 6.41 -0.73 -20.67
C LYS A 57 5.25 -1.70 -20.92
N HIS A 58 4.68 -2.25 -19.86
CA HIS A 58 3.64 -3.29 -19.91
C HIS A 58 2.32 -2.88 -19.26
N THR A 59 2.27 -1.70 -18.66
CA THR A 59 1.07 -1.20 -17.99
C THR A 59 0.23 -0.37 -18.94
N MET A 60 -1.09 -0.59 -18.96
CA MET A 60 -2.02 0.26 -19.71
C MET A 60 -2.03 1.70 -19.17
N SER A 61 -2.37 2.67 -20.03
CA SER A 61 -2.49 4.07 -19.61
C SER A 61 -3.83 4.39 -18.94
N SER A 62 -4.77 3.45 -18.82
CA SER A 62 -6.10 3.69 -18.24
C SER A 62 -6.11 3.50 -16.72
N SER A 63 -6.94 4.31 -16.04
CA SER A 63 -7.17 4.22 -14.59
C SER A 63 -8.23 3.19 -14.20
N GLN A 64 -8.46 3.02 -12.89
CA GLN A 64 -9.53 2.16 -12.34
C GLN A 64 -10.92 2.62 -12.78
N ASP A 65 -11.12 3.93 -13.01
CA ASP A 65 -12.34 4.53 -13.55
C ASP A 65 -12.33 4.66 -15.09
N LEU A 66 -11.40 3.95 -15.76
CA LEU A 66 -11.23 3.94 -17.22
C LEU A 66 -10.92 5.32 -17.83
N THR A 67 -10.41 6.24 -17.01
CA THR A 67 -9.91 7.52 -17.51
C THR A 67 -8.48 7.34 -18.05
N PRO A 68 -8.15 7.88 -19.24
CA PRO A 68 -6.78 7.92 -19.70
C PRO A 68 -5.91 8.71 -18.71
N ARG A 69 -4.70 8.22 -18.45
CA ARG A 69 -3.67 8.91 -17.67
C ARG A 69 -2.57 9.40 -18.58
N GLU A 70 -2.10 10.61 -18.31
CA GLU A 70 -0.88 11.13 -18.90
C GLU A 70 0.33 10.27 -18.48
N LYS A 71 1.36 10.22 -19.32
CA LYS A 71 2.54 9.37 -19.09
C LYS A 71 3.19 9.63 -17.72
N ASN A 72 3.32 10.89 -17.33
CA ASN A 72 3.91 11.27 -16.04
C ASN A 72 3.03 10.87 -14.86
N GLU A 73 1.71 10.97 -15.00
CA GLU A 73 0.76 10.53 -13.97
C GLU A 73 0.83 9.01 -13.82
N LYS A 74 0.84 8.26 -14.93
CA LYS A 74 1.01 6.80 -14.95
C LYS A 74 2.29 6.38 -14.23
N LEU A 75 3.43 7.00 -14.57
CA LEU A 75 4.72 6.73 -13.92
C LEU A 75 4.69 7.03 -12.42
N THR A 76 4.12 8.17 -12.02
CA THR A 76 3.99 8.55 -10.62
C THR A 76 3.12 7.57 -9.84
N LYS A 77 2.00 7.14 -10.42
CA LYS A 77 1.08 6.18 -9.79
C LYS A 77 1.69 4.78 -9.67
N LEU A 78 2.40 4.32 -10.69
CA LEU A 78 3.17 3.06 -10.64
C LEU A 78 4.23 3.13 -9.55
N PHE A 79 5.02 4.21 -9.52
CA PHE A 79 6.03 4.41 -8.47
C PHE A 79 5.39 4.39 -7.08
N GLN A 80 4.29 5.12 -6.87
CA GLN A 80 3.57 5.17 -5.59
C GLN A 80 3.12 3.78 -5.12
N GLY A 81 2.55 2.97 -6.01
CA GLY A 81 2.13 1.60 -5.71
C GLY A 81 3.31 0.73 -5.27
N ILE A 82 4.32 0.61 -6.15
CA ILE A 82 5.51 -0.22 -5.88
C ILE A 82 6.25 0.25 -4.62
N TYR A 83 6.36 1.57 -4.40
CA TYR A 83 6.99 2.13 -3.20
C TYR A 83 6.26 1.70 -1.93
N ALA A 84 4.92 1.81 -1.93
CA ALA A 84 4.11 1.39 -0.80
C ALA A 84 4.21 -0.13 -0.55
N GLU A 85 4.14 -0.94 -1.59
CA GLU A 85 4.33 -2.40 -1.50
C GLU A 85 5.73 -2.78 -0.99
N THR A 86 6.76 -2.00 -1.33
CA THR A 86 8.13 -2.22 -0.84
C THR A 86 8.21 -2.10 0.69
N TYR A 87 7.61 -1.04 1.25
CA TYR A 87 7.56 -0.88 2.71
C TYR A 87 6.66 -1.90 3.36
N LEU A 88 5.51 -2.22 2.78
CA LEU A 88 4.65 -3.27 3.34
C LEU A 88 5.35 -4.63 3.37
N HIS A 89 6.09 -5.00 2.32
CA HIS A 89 6.85 -6.25 2.30
C HIS A 89 7.84 -6.30 3.47
N LYS A 90 8.69 -5.27 3.60
CA LYS A 90 9.68 -5.21 4.68
C LYS A 90 9.05 -5.08 6.06
N PHE A 91 7.92 -4.39 6.16
CA PHE A 91 7.14 -4.32 7.40
C PHE A 91 6.65 -5.71 7.82
N PHE A 92 6.12 -6.52 6.89
CA PHE A 92 5.73 -7.90 7.19
C PHE A 92 6.90 -8.80 7.55
N GLU A 93 8.05 -8.68 6.87
CA GLU A 93 9.28 -9.39 7.27
C GLU A 93 9.66 -9.07 8.73
N LEU A 94 9.49 -7.82 9.17
CA LEU A 94 9.79 -7.41 10.55
C LEU A 94 8.76 -7.92 11.57
N VAL A 95 7.47 -7.84 11.26
CA VAL A 95 6.42 -8.22 12.24
C VAL A 95 6.11 -9.71 12.25
N LEU A 96 6.47 -10.46 11.21
CA LEU A 96 6.29 -11.91 11.09
C LEU A 96 7.64 -12.66 10.99
N SER A 97 8.70 -12.13 11.61
CA SER A 97 10.09 -12.56 11.43
C SER A 97 10.46 -13.98 11.93
N SER A 98 9.50 -14.93 12.01
CA SER A 98 9.79 -16.33 12.34
C SER A 98 10.19 -17.11 11.10
N LYS A 99 10.87 -18.25 11.30
CA LYS A 99 11.30 -19.16 10.22
C LYS A 99 10.12 -19.78 9.44
N ASP A 100 8.92 -19.66 9.99
CA ASP A 100 7.72 -20.29 9.46
C ASP A 100 7.03 -19.40 8.43
N PHE A 101 7.44 -18.12 8.32
CA PHE A 101 6.85 -17.17 7.38
C PHE A 101 7.79 -16.80 6.25
N SER A 102 7.22 -16.59 5.07
CA SER A 102 7.87 -15.99 3.91
C SER A 102 6.95 -14.94 3.30
N ILE A 103 7.52 -13.79 2.95
CA ILE A 103 6.79 -12.70 2.33
C ILE A 103 7.16 -12.65 0.85
N LEU A 104 6.15 -12.68 0.00
CA LEU A 104 6.33 -12.61 -1.45
C LEU A 104 5.68 -11.33 -1.97
N ARG A 105 6.28 -10.74 -3.01
CA ARG A 105 5.73 -9.61 -3.75
C ARG A 105 5.80 -9.92 -5.23
N TRP A 106 4.67 -9.84 -5.94
CA TRP A 106 4.57 -10.31 -7.32
C TRP A 106 5.58 -9.67 -8.27
N ASP A 107 5.84 -8.37 -8.11
CA ASP A 107 6.82 -7.63 -8.92
C ASP A 107 8.26 -8.16 -8.79
N LEU A 108 8.57 -8.96 -7.77
CA LEU A 108 9.87 -9.63 -7.60
C LEU A 108 9.86 -11.10 -8.06
N GLU A 109 8.71 -11.76 -8.01
CA GLU A 109 8.57 -13.20 -8.28
C GLU A 109 8.29 -13.54 -9.75
N ARG A 110 7.77 -12.57 -10.51
CA ARG A 110 7.39 -12.75 -11.91
C ARG A 110 8.58 -12.63 -12.86
N SER A 111 8.62 -13.51 -13.87
CA SER A 111 9.67 -13.53 -14.88
C SER A 111 9.61 -12.34 -15.87
N SER A 112 8.43 -11.71 -16.02
CA SER A 112 8.25 -10.52 -16.84
C SER A 112 7.11 -9.65 -16.33
N PHE A 113 7.07 -8.38 -16.73
CA PHE A 113 6.00 -7.45 -16.33
C PHE A 113 4.73 -7.52 -17.22
N LYS A 114 4.64 -8.51 -18.11
CA LYS A 114 3.43 -8.75 -18.92
C LYS A 114 2.24 -9.10 -18.02
N TYR A 115 1.04 -8.79 -18.50
CA TYR A 115 -0.21 -9.09 -17.79
C TYR A 115 -0.31 -10.56 -17.42
N SER A 116 -0.79 -10.83 -16.19
CA SER A 116 -1.09 -12.16 -15.67
C SER A 116 -2.42 -12.10 -14.91
N THR A 117 -3.19 -13.18 -14.95
CA THR A 117 -4.41 -13.33 -14.13
C THR A 117 -4.09 -13.63 -12.67
N ASP A 118 -2.87 -14.07 -12.38
CA ASP A 118 -2.43 -14.48 -11.04
C ASP A 118 -1.69 -13.35 -10.30
N GLU A 119 -1.83 -12.10 -10.76
CA GLU A 119 -1.20 -10.93 -10.14
C GLU A 119 -1.77 -10.64 -8.75
N TYR A 120 -0.88 -10.39 -7.80
CA TYR A 120 -1.19 -10.00 -6.43
C TYR A 120 -0.21 -8.91 -5.99
N ASP A 121 -0.54 -8.12 -4.97
CA ASP A 121 0.43 -7.15 -4.45
C ASP A 121 1.45 -7.88 -3.56
N LEU A 122 0.99 -8.49 -2.46
CA LEU A 122 1.83 -9.33 -1.59
C LEU A 122 1.13 -10.64 -1.20
N LYS A 123 1.95 -11.63 -0.82
CA LYS A 123 1.51 -12.85 -0.16
C LYS A 123 2.32 -13.10 1.11
N ILE A 124 1.65 -13.60 2.14
CA ILE A 124 2.27 -14.18 3.33
C ILE A 124 2.12 -15.70 3.21
N ILE A 125 3.24 -16.41 3.22
CA ILE A 125 3.28 -17.87 3.18
C ILE A 125 3.66 -18.36 4.57
N LYS A 126 2.85 -19.21 5.17
CA LYS A 126 3.15 -19.89 6.44
C LYS A 126 3.41 -21.37 6.22
N ASP A 127 4.43 -21.90 6.88
CA ASP A 127 4.83 -23.32 6.86
C ASP A 127 4.97 -23.85 5.41
N SER A 128 5.40 -22.98 4.49
CA SER A 128 5.50 -23.24 3.04
C SER A 128 4.21 -23.69 2.33
N THR A 129 3.05 -23.64 2.99
CA THR A 129 1.81 -24.28 2.49
C THR A 129 0.59 -23.38 2.58
N THR A 130 0.48 -22.58 3.64
CA THR A 130 -0.69 -21.74 3.86
C THR A 130 -0.43 -20.35 3.30
N GLU A 131 -1.18 -19.97 2.27
CA GLU A 131 -1.07 -18.65 1.65
C GLU A 131 -2.15 -17.70 2.16
N TYR A 132 -1.73 -16.46 2.42
CA TYR A 132 -2.61 -15.33 2.64
C TYR A 132 -2.28 -14.22 1.65
N THR A 133 -3.29 -13.72 0.96
CA THR A 133 -3.16 -12.63 -0.01
C THR A 133 -3.32 -11.28 0.69
N VAL A 134 -2.51 -10.30 0.29
CA VAL A 134 -2.56 -8.94 0.85
C VAL A 134 -2.70 -7.94 -0.29
N GLU A 135 -3.71 -7.08 -0.18
CA GLU A 135 -3.93 -5.97 -1.10
C GLU A 135 -3.37 -4.66 -0.52
N SER A 136 -2.63 -3.90 -1.34
CA SER A 136 -2.02 -2.60 -0.99
C SER A 136 -2.65 -1.47 -1.81
N ARG A 137 -3.57 -0.71 -1.21
CA ARG A 137 -4.21 0.42 -1.90
C ARG A 137 -3.68 1.75 -1.41
N SER A 138 -2.52 2.15 -1.96
CA SER A 138 -1.93 3.45 -1.68
C SER A 138 -2.76 4.62 -2.22
N SER A 139 -2.71 5.75 -1.54
CA SER A 139 -3.39 6.98 -1.95
C SER A 139 -2.58 8.20 -1.52
N GLN A 140 -2.99 9.39 -1.96
CA GLN A 140 -2.33 10.64 -1.63
C GLN A 140 -3.32 11.59 -0.95
N ASN A 141 -3.03 12.00 0.28
CA ASN A 141 -3.72 13.09 0.95
C ASN A 141 -2.96 14.40 0.70
N TYR A 142 -3.57 15.26 -0.11
CA TYR A 142 -2.93 16.49 -0.58
C TYR A 142 -3.77 17.74 -0.31
N LYS A 143 -4.98 17.58 0.25
CA LYS A 143 -5.91 18.70 0.54
C LYS A 143 -6.09 18.96 2.03
N HIS A 144 -5.72 18.00 2.86
CA HIS A 144 -6.04 18.02 4.28
C HIS A 144 -4.84 17.61 5.13
N SER A 145 -4.96 17.85 6.43
CA SER A 145 -4.02 17.34 7.42
C SER A 145 -4.02 15.80 7.46
N LEU A 146 -2.94 15.22 7.98
CA LEU A 146 -2.83 13.78 8.18
C LEU A 146 -3.95 13.24 9.05
N LYS A 147 -4.26 13.92 10.17
CA LYS A 147 -5.37 13.56 11.06
C LYS A 147 -6.71 13.50 10.31
N HIS A 148 -7.00 14.50 9.48
CA HIS A 148 -8.23 14.48 8.68
C HIS A 148 -8.27 13.27 7.73
N GLY A 149 -7.13 12.95 7.10
CA GLY A 149 -6.99 11.75 6.28
C GLY A 149 -7.31 10.47 7.05
N VAL A 150 -6.76 10.32 8.26
CA VAL A 150 -7.04 9.18 9.16
C VAL A 150 -8.52 9.13 9.55
N GLU A 151 -9.16 10.27 9.83
CA GLU A 151 -10.56 10.28 10.30
C GLU A 151 -11.59 10.04 9.19
N ASN A 152 -11.26 10.37 7.94
CA ASN A 152 -12.27 10.49 6.88
C ASN A 152 -12.02 9.61 5.65
N PHE A 153 -10.84 8.97 5.54
CA PHE A 153 -10.56 8.13 4.38
C PHE A 153 -10.95 6.67 4.66
N ASP A 154 -11.00 5.90 3.57
CA ASP A 154 -11.46 4.52 3.57
C ASP A 154 -10.30 3.55 3.27
N ILE A 155 -10.37 2.34 3.81
CA ILE A 155 -9.74 1.16 3.23
C ILE A 155 -10.58 0.77 2.01
N ILE A 156 -9.91 0.55 0.88
CA ILE A 156 -10.54 0.23 -0.40
C ILE A 156 -10.38 -1.27 -0.65
N GLY A 157 -11.51 -1.96 -0.76
CA GLY A 157 -11.57 -3.36 -1.12
C GLY A 157 -11.77 -3.61 -2.63
N PRO A 158 -12.32 -4.77 -3.00
CA PRO A 158 -12.57 -5.14 -4.38
C PRO A 158 -13.43 -4.11 -5.10
N TYR A 159 -13.10 -3.84 -6.35
CA TYR A 159 -13.85 -2.94 -7.22
C TYR A 159 -14.26 -3.62 -8.53
N VAL A 160 -15.41 -3.20 -9.04
CA VAL A 160 -15.95 -3.66 -10.31
C VAL A 160 -16.27 -2.47 -11.20
N ASN A 161 -16.07 -2.63 -12.50
CA ASN A 161 -16.44 -1.65 -13.51
C ASN A 161 -16.92 -2.37 -14.79
N SER A 162 -17.07 -1.63 -15.90
CA SER A 162 -17.54 -2.21 -17.16
C SER A 162 -16.59 -3.26 -17.76
N VAL A 163 -15.31 -3.26 -17.37
CA VAL A 163 -14.26 -4.17 -17.86
C VAL A 163 -13.95 -5.26 -16.82
N LYS A 164 -13.62 -4.87 -15.58
CA LYS A 164 -13.38 -5.77 -14.45
C LYS A 164 -14.72 -6.11 -13.78
N LYS A 165 -15.36 -7.18 -14.24
CA LYS A 165 -16.69 -7.60 -13.74
C LYS A 165 -16.66 -8.21 -12.34
N LYS A 166 -15.51 -8.74 -11.95
CA LYS A 166 -15.28 -9.37 -10.65
C LYS A 166 -13.86 -9.09 -10.21
N GLU A 167 -13.69 -8.98 -8.90
CA GLU A 167 -12.41 -9.01 -8.21
C GLU A 167 -12.62 -9.90 -6.99
N ASP A 168 -11.72 -10.85 -6.79
CA ASP A 168 -11.77 -11.73 -5.62
C ASP A 168 -11.34 -10.95 -4.36
N TYR A 169 -11.66 -11.52 -3.20
CA TYR A 169 -11.30 -10.90 -1.94
C TYR A 169 -9.92 -11.39 -1.50
N ASN A 170 -9.04 -10.45 -1.14
CA ASN A 170 -7.76 -10.76 -0.52
C ASN A 170 -7.98 -10.96 0.98
N ASP A 171 -7.14 -11.77 1.63
CA ASP A 171 -7.26 -12.05 3.06
C ASP A 171 -7.07 -10.79 3.92
N PHE A 172 -6.20 -9.89 3.47
CA PHE A 172 -5.91 -8.62 4.13
C PHE A 172 -5.93 -7.46 3.14
N TYR A 173 -6.41 -6.30 3.61
CA TYR A 173 -6.38 -5.03 2.87
C TYR A 173 -5.64 -3.99 3.70
N LEU A 174 -4.58 -3.41 3.15
CA LEU A 174 -3.75 -2.42 3.82
C LEU A 174 -3.92 -1.04 3.18
N ARG A 175 -3.80 0.00 3.99
CA ARG A 175 -3.91 1.39 3.56
C ARG A 175 -2.65 2.19 3.77
N PRO A 176 -1.76 2.22 2.77
CA PRO A 176 -0.71 3.21 2.68
C PRO A 176 -1.26 4.59 2.25
N LEU A 177 -0.69 5.66 2.81
CA LEU A 177 -1.10 7.04 2.53
C LEU A 177 0.13 7.94 2.37
N PHE A 178 0.29 8.56 1.22
CA PHE A 178 1.24 9.63 1.01
C PHE A 178 0.66 10.95 1.51
N GLN A 179 1.40 11.66 2.35
CA GLN A 179 0.96 12.90 2.98
C GLN A 179 2.00 14.00 2.74
N TYR A 180 1.55 15.17 2.27
CA TYR A 180 2.43 16.35 2.19
C TYR A 180 2.70 16.88 3.59
N ALA A 181 3.96 17.26 3.86
CA ALA A 181 4.35 17.89 5.11
C ALA A 181 3.57 19.20 5.32
N ASP A 182 3.46 20.02 4.27
CA ASP A 182 2.61 21.20 4.22
C ASP A 182 1.65 21.11 3.03
N TYR A 183 0.46 20.53 3.28
CA TYR A 183 -0.58 20.39 2.25
C TYR A 183 -1.11 21.75 1.76
N SER A 184 -1.01 22.82 2.57
CA SER A 184 -1.46 24.16 2.19
C SER A 184 -0.56 24.79 1.13
N LYS A 185 0.72 24.40 1.10
CA LYS A 185 1.72 24.87 0.13
C LYS A 185 2.00 23.88 -0.99
N ARG A 186 1.15 22.87 -1.17
CA ARG A 186 1.30 21.81 -2.18
C ARG A 186 1.65 22.36 -3.56
N THR A 187 0.92 23.37 -4.06
CA THR A 187 1.16 23.94 -5.40
C THR A 187 2.56 24.52 -5.54
N ILE A 188 3.06 25.21 -4.50
CA ILE A 188 4.40 25.79 -4.47
C ILE A 188 5.44 24.66 -4.45
N VAL A 189 5.22 23.67 -3.59
CA VAL A 189 6.08 22.48 -3.46
C VAL A 189 6.17 21.72 -4.80
N GLU A 190 5.04 21.41 -5.44
CA GLU A 190 5.01 20.72 -6.74
C GLU A 190 5.63 21.53 -7.87
N THR A 191 5.66 22.86 -7.76
CA THR A 191 6.35 23.73 -8.73
C THR A 191 7.87 23.75 -8.50
N ASN A 192 8.31 23.65 -7.24
CA ASN A 192 9.72 23.72 -6.85
C ASN A 192 10.47 22.39 -7.01
N TYR A 193 9.75 21.28 -7.18
CA TYR A 193 10.35 19.95 -7.29
C TYR A 193 10.02 19.29 -8.62
N SER A 194 11.05 18.71 -9.26
CA SER A 194 10.94 18.18 -10.62
C SER A 194 10.26 16.82 -10.70
N SER A 195 10.15 16.11 -9.57
CA SER A 195 9.60 14.75 -9.52
C SER A 195 9.03 14.38 -8.16
N PHE A 196 8.16 13.36 -8.13
CA PHE A 196 7.65 12.78 -6.89
C PHE A 196 8.77 12.22 -5.99
N THR A 197 9.86 11.74 -6.59
CA THR A 197 11.01 11.24 -5.83
C THR A 197 11.78 12.37 -5.14
N ASP A 198 11.81 13.57 -5.73
CA ASP A 198 12.39 14.74 -5.07
C ASP A 198 11.56 15.16 -3.88
N LEU A 199 10.22 15.07 -3.97
CA LEU A 199 9.33 15.34 -2.84
C LEU A 199 9.64 14.44 -1.64
N LEU A 200 9.89 13.15 -1.88
CA LEU A 200 10.28 12.19 -0.84
C LEU A 200 11.66 12.52 -0.25
N LEU A 201 12.68 12.71 -1.11
CA LEU A 201 14.05 13.01 -0.69
C LEU A 201 14.21 14.33 0.05
N LYS A 202 13.25 15.24 -0.08
CA LYS A 202 13.22 16.54 0.59
C LYS A 202 12.20 16.59 1.73
N ASP A 203 11.67 15.43 2.14
CA ASP A 203 10.66 15.26 3.19
C ASP A 203 9.44 16.18 3.03
N SER A 204 9.15 16.59 1.78
CA SER A 204 7.98 17.39 1.42
C SER A 204 6.72 16.52 1.30
N ILE A 205 6.93 15.22 1.09
CA ILE A 205 5.91 14.19 1.19
C ILE A 205 6.49 12.97 1.93
N SER A 206 5.68 12.29 2.74
CA SER A 206 6.07 11.05 3.40
C SER A 206 5.00 9.98 3.20
N LEU A 207 5.44 8.72 3.21
CA LEU A 207 4.53 7.57 3.21
C LEU A 207 4.19 7.18 4.65
N TYR A 208 2.92 6.89 4.90
CA TYR A 208 2.43 6.32 6.15
C TYR A 208 1.69 5.01 5.89
N ILE A 209 1.83 4.03 6.78
CA ILE A 209 0.96 2.86 6.86
C ILE A 209 -0.11 3.19 7.92
N ILE A 210 -1.35 3.39 7.47
CA ILE A 210 -2.43 3.87 8.34
C ILE A 210 -3.05 2.72 9.14
N THR A 211 -3.48 1.67 8.45
CA THR A 211 -4.17 0.51 9.05
C THR A 211 -4.36 -0.59 8.00
N GLY A 212 -4.90 -1.74 8.41
CA GLY A 212 -5.49 -2.74 7.54
C GLY A 212 -6.76 -3.37 8.11
N CYS A 213 -7.41 -4.22 7.31
CA CYS A 213 -8.54 -5.02 7.77
C CYS A 213 -8.54 -6.42 7.12
N HIS A 214 -9.27 -7.33 7.76
CA HIS A 214 -9.49 -8.69 7.29
C HIS A 214 -10.58 -8.75 6.22
N LYS A 215 -10.57 -9.82 5.41
CA LYS A 215 -11.59 -10.07 4.39
C LYS A 215 -13.00 -10.17 4.95
N GLU A 216 -13.17 -10.68 6.16
CA GLU A 216 -14.48 -10.86 6.81
C GLU A 216 -15.16 -9.50 7.04
N ILE A 217 -14.39 -8.50 7.46
CA ILE A 217 -14.86 -7.11 7.57
C ILE A 217 -15.22 -6.60 6.17
N MET A 218 -14.35 -6.83 5.17
CA MET A 218 -14.57 -6.35 3.81
C MET A 218 -15.78 -6.99 3.11
N TYR A 219 -16.13 -8.25 3.41
CA TYR A 219 -17.34 -8.89 2.86
C TYR A 219 -18.61 -8.13 3.24
N SER A 220 -18.71 -7.76 4.52
CA SER A 220 -19.85 -7.02 5.07
C SER A 220 -19.82 -5.51 4.77
N ALA A 221 -18.73 -5.02 4.17
CA ALA A 221 -18.53 -3.59 3.91
C ALA A 221 -19.59 -2.99 2.97
N PRO A 222 -19.98 -1.72 3.16
CA PRO A 222 -20.80 -0.99 2.21
C PRO A 222 -20.07 -0.81 0.85
N ILE A 223 -20.86 -0.46 -0.17
CA ILE A 223 -20.36 -0.16 -1.52
C ILE A 223 -20.42 1.35 -1.76
N LYS A 224 -19.36 1.91 -2.34
CA LYS A 224 -19.25 3.31 -2.77
C LYS A 224 -18.94 3.39 -4.25
N ASN A 225 -19.29 4.51 -4.87
CA ASN A 225 -18.92 4.78 -6.25
C ASN A 225 -17.55 5.47 -6.31
N MET A 226 -16.70 5.03 -7.22
CA MET A 226 -15.48 5.75 -7.62
C MET A 226 -15.77 6.40 -8.96
N GLY A 227 -15.95 7.71 -8.95
CA GLY A 227 -16.44 8.42 -10.13
C GLY A 227 -17.83 7.93 -10.55
N GLN A 228 -18.04 7.78 -11.85
CA GLN A 228 -19.32 7.34 -12.42
C GLN A 228 -19.32 5.90 -12.93
N ARG A 229 -18.16 5.23 -13.03
CA ARG A 229 -18.05 3.97 -13.79
C ARG A 229 -17.62 2.78 -12.95
N SER A 230 -17.20 3.00 -11.70
CA SER A 230 -16.67 1.95 -10.84
C SER A 230 -17.33 1.94 -9.47
N LYS A 231 -17.53 0.74 -8.92
CA LYS A 231 -18.07 0.50 -7.58
C LYS A 231 -17.06 -0.30 -6.77
N TYR A 232 -16.87 0.05 -5.50
CA TYR A 232 -15.91 -0.64 -4.64
C TYR A 232 -16.45 -0.82 -3.23
N LYS A 233 -16.00 -1.88 -2.56
CA LYS A 233 -16.21 -2.09 -1.13
C LYS A 233 -15.31 -1.17 -0.33
N TYR A 234 -15.80 -0.59 0.75
CA TYR A 234 -15.02 0.36 1.55
C TYR A 234 -15.34 0.27 3.03
N ILE A 235 -14.33 0.52 3.87
CA ILE A 235 -14.48 0.63 5.31
C ILE A 235 -13.74 1.90 5.78
N PRO A 236 -14.37 2.83 6.50
CA PRO A 236 -13.68 3.97 7.09
C PRO A 236 -12.56 3.52 8.03
N HIS A 237 -11.41 4.20 8.03
CA HIS A 237 -10.26 3.83 8.88
C HIS A 237 -10.63 3.80 10.37
N VAL A 238 -11.50 4.72 10.79
CA VAL A 238 -11.97 4.82 12.18
C VAL A 238 -12.85 3.64 12.62
N HIS A 239 -13.27 2.77 11.70
CA HIS A 239 -14.07 1.58 12.01
C HIS A 239 -13.26 0.29 12.02
N VAL A 240 -11.94 0.38 11.84
CA VAL A 240 -11.02 -0.76 11.90
C VAL A 240 -9.95 -0.49 12.96
N PRO A 241 -9.21 -1.52 13.40
CA PRO A 241 -8.13 -1.34 14.35
C PRO A 241 -7.09 -0.35 13.82
N ASP A 242 -6.39 0.34 14.71
CA ASP A 242 -5.18 1.05 14.32
C ASP A 242 -4.08 0.05 13.89
N ILE A 243 -2.94 0.55 13.39
CA ILE A 243 -1.91 -0.35 12.86
C ILE A 243 -1.34 -1.30 13.92
N ILE A 244 -1.31 -0.90 15.20
CA ILE A 244 -0.73 -1.72 16.27
C ILE A 244 -1.67 -2.90 16.59
N ASN A 245 -2.96 -2.62 16.72
CA ASN A 245 -3.97 -3.64 16.96
C ASN A 245 -4.15 -4.55 15.73
N PHE A 246 -4.10 -3.98 14.52
CA PHE A 246 -4.11 -4.78 13.29
C PHE A 246 -2.94 -5.80 13.25
N ILE A 247 -1.73 -5.44 13.69
CA ILE A 247 -0.60 -6.39 13.75
C ILE A 247 -0.91 -7.56 14.70
N GLN A 248 -1.58 -7.30 15.83
CA GLN A 248 -1.94 -8.34 16.79
C GLN A 248 -2.98 -9.30 16.19
N GLU A 249 -3.99 -8.77 15.49
CA GLU A 249 -5.00 -9.55 14.80
C GLU A 249 -4.42 -10.34 13.62
N LEU A 250 -3.53 -9.72 12.85
CA LEU A 250 -2.76 -10.35 11.77
C LEU A 250 -2.01 -11.57 12.30
N ARG A 251 -1.17 -11.38 13.34
CA ARG A 251 -0.40 -12.46 13.96
C ARG A 251 -1.31 -13.58 14.45
N THR A 252 -2.38 -13.23 15.16
CA THR A 252 -3.35 -14.21 15.66
C THR A 252 -3.94 -15.04 14.50
N THR A 253 -4.30 -14.38 13.40
CA THR A 253 -4.89 -15.03 12.23
C THR A 253 -3.90 -15.94 11.54
N VAL A 254 -2.67 -15.46 11.27
CA VAL A 254 -1.69 -16.26 10.52
C VAL A 254 -1.08 -17.35 11.39
N GLU A 255 -0.78 -17.10 12.67
CA GLU A 255 -0.13 -18.07 13.57
C GLU A 255 -1.06 -19.19 14.04
N TYR A 256 -2.35 -18.91 14.31
CA TYR A 256 -3.23 -19.88 14.97
C TYR A 256 -4.27 -20.55 14.06
N THR A 257 -4.41 -20.11 12.80
CA THR A 257 -5.25 -20.83 11.85
C THR A 257 -4.53 -22.10 11.40
N LYS A 258 -4.92 -23.25 11.96
CA LYS A 258 -4.70 -24.56 11.34
C LYS A 258 -5.81 -24.74 10.31
N LYS A 259 -5.46 -24.79 9.02
CA LYS A 259 -6.38 -25.30 8.00
C LYS A 259 -6.33 -26.83 7.99
#